data_AF-A0A537I2K7-F1
#
_entry.id   AF-A0A537I2K7-F1
#
_cell.length_a   1.000
_cell.length_b   1.000
_cell.length_c   1.000
_cell.angle_alpha   90.00
_cell.angle_beta   90.00
_cell.angle_gamma   90.00
#
_symmetry.space_group_name_H-M   'P 1'
#
loop_
_entity.id
_entity.type
_entity.pdbx_description
1 polymer ?
#
loop_
_entity_poly.entity_id
_entity_poly.type
_entity_poly.pdbx_seq_one_letter_code
_entity_poly.pdbx_strand_id
1 'polypeptide(L)'
;MIAACLYSQLSIAQTTNISGVVNSYYQVIEVMPTIYALKVSNPAGLGVNNRVLIVQMKGASVNTANDTGFGDTTTLNEAGNYETAVICKIKTDTIYFHHTFLNTYSPVTGKVQMVKMAEYYSANVTDTIKATSWNNTSGTGGVIAIFCDMNLTLNAPIYADSSGYRGGAFVASSGTCSNFFPASAYYYTASSTSPQSGAWKGEGITAVVASQSGGRGAPANGGGGGNNHNNSGGGGANLNGGGIGGGNSSTAGCTTMLRGLAGKALSNWSGQKVFFGGGGGAGHSNGGIFIKGGGNGGGIIFIHAENVIGNGYKISANGGSGGQSLSDGAGGGGAGGTIISDITNFTGSITLQVNGGNGGNSDDGGTVDRCYGGGGGGSGGVIYFSATTPGITVNNNGGNAGTETGRSAGCAAAVAAGPGNNGQIIQNYFYKRSTEPASNCGGALPFKFSYFTAKAAQQKVSLEWRITGAESINHFVIEKQITNNDWATIQTIPASRLSEIYKAEDLYPAMGKNYYRIKIIENDNKQTYSSVRLVDFSSRATEFSVFPNPAQHTITISRNNTAPVNLRVLSLTGNLILQKQLTDLQTTIYLPSLAPGVYILQSAGVNKKLIIH
;
A
#
# COMPACT_ATOMS: atom_id res chain seq x y z
N MET A 1 -29.49 -1.49 36.65
CA MET A 1 -28.23 -2.26 36.69
C MET A 1 -28.43 -3.48 35.80
N ILE A 2 -28.09 -3.38 34.51
CA ILE A 2 -28.20 -4.48 33.55
C ILE A 2 -26.83 -4.59 32.90
N ALA A 3 -26.11 -5.66 33.23
CA ALA A 3 -24.83 -5.99 32.64
C ALA A 3 -25.06 -6.41 31.19
N ALA A 4 -24.75 -5.51 30.25
CA ALA A 4 -24.64 -5.87 28.85
C ALA A 4 -23.34 -6.68 28.66
N CYS A 5 -23.51 -7.98 28.45
CA CYS A 5 -22.47 -8.90 28.06
C CYS A 5 -21.76 -8.37 26.80
N LEU A 6 -20.53 -7.85 26.93
CA LEU A 6 -19.65 -7.64 25.78
C LEU A 6 -19.27 -9.02 25.25
N TYR A 7 -19.92 -9.43 24.16
CA TYR A 7 -19.33 -10.44 23.28
C TYR A 7 -18.07 -9.84 22.66
N SER A 8 -16.92 -10.07 23.29
CA SER A 8 -15.64 -9.97 22.61
C SER A 8 -15.65 -11.07 21.54
N GLN A 9 -15.87 -10.69 20.28
CA GLN A 9 -15.55 -11.58 19.18
C GLN A 9 -14.04 -11.83 19.23
N LEU A 10 -13.63 -12.97 19.79
CA LEU A 10 -12.33 -13.55 19.52
C LEU A 10 -12.27 -13.81 18.01
N SER A 11 -11.65 -12.89 17.27
CA SER A 11 -11.25 -13.18 15.90
C SER A 11 -10.13 -14.21 16.00
N ILE A 12 -10.48 -15.49 15.79
CA ILE A 12 -9.52 -16.51 15.39
C ILE A 12 -8.71 -15.91 14.23
N ALA A 13 -7.41 -16.15 14.20
CA ALA A 13 -6.51 -15.81 13.10
C ALA A 13 -7.05 -16.35 11.76
N GLN A 14 -7.96 -15.61 11.14
CA GLN A 14 -8.74 -16.04 9.99
C GLN A 14 -8.32 -15.23 8.77
N THR A 15 -8.01 -15.95 7.71
CA THR A 15 -7.78 -15.36 6.39
C THR A 15 -9.13 -15.06 5.74
N THR A 16 -9.33 -13.82 5.31
CA THR A 16 -10.58 -13.34 4.69
C THR A 16 -10.44 -13.27 3.17
N ASN A 17 -11.39 -13.83 2.41
CA ASN A 17 -11.41 -13.65 0.95
C ASN A 17 -12.01 -12.27 0.62
N ILE A 18 -11.34 -11.51 -0.23
CA ILE A 18 -11.71 -10.14 -0.60
C ILE A 18 -11.70 -9.94 -2.11
N SER A 19 -12.56 -9.04 -2.59
CA SER A 19 -12.71 -8.65 -3.99
C SER A 19 -13.54 -7.36 -4.12
N GLY A 20 -13.61 -6.78 -5.32
CA GLY A 20 -14.48 -5.65 -5.63
C GLY A 20 -14.05 -4.34 -4.95
N VAL A 21 -15.03 -3.52 -4.55
CA VAL A 21 -14.76 -2.27 -3.83
C VAL A 21 -14.72 -2.56 -2.33
N VAL A 22 -13.55 -2.45 -1.72
CA VAL A 22 -13.34 -2.79 -0.29
C VAL A 22 -13.44 -1.59 0.64
N ASN A 23 -13.47 -0.36 0.11
CA ASN A 23 -13.51 0.87 0.89
C ASN A 23 -14.88 1.56 0.82
N SER A 24 -15.17 2.37 1.83
CA SER A 24 -16.28 3.33 1.83
C SER A 24 -15.73 4.76 1.96
N TYR A 25 -16.34 5.70 1.24
CA TYR A 25 -15.84 7.07 1.09
C TYR A 25 -16.82 8.08 1.68
N TYR A 26 -16.29 9.06 2.39
CA TYR A 26 -17.06 10.03 3.14
C TYR A 26 -16.56 11.43 2.81
N GLN A 27 -17.43 12.26 2.22
CA GLN A 27 -17.13 13.68 2.04
C GLN A 27 -17.04 14.34 3.43
N VAL A 28 -15.94 15.02 3.69
CA VAL A 28 -15.76 15.83 4.90
C VAL A 28 -16.37 17.21 4.65
N ILE A 29 -17.33 17.59 5.50
CA ILE A 29 -18.03 18.86 5.44
C ILE A 29 -17.30 19.91 6.26
N GLU A 30 -16.76 19.52 7.41
CA GLU A 30 -16.09 20.40 8.36
C GLU A 30 -14.95 19.68 9.09
N VAL A 31 -13.88 20.40 9.37
CA VAL A 31 -12.74 19.94 10.17
C VAL A 31 -12.72 20.78 11.44
N MET A 32 -12.78 20.12 12.60
CA MET A 32 -12.80 20.77 13.91
C MET A 32 -11.51 20.41 14.67
N PRO A 33 -10.39 21.12 14.42
CA PRO A 33 -9.08 20.73 14.91
C PRO A 33 -8.94 20.86 16.43
N THR A 34 -9.63 21.80 17.07
CA THR A 34 -9.58 22.00 18.54
C THR A 34 -10.17 20.82 19.31
N ILE A 35 -11.07 20.08 18.68
CA ILE A 35 -11.70 18.90 19.28
C ILE A 35 -11.32 17.59 18.58
N TYR A 36 -10.42 17.64 17.60
CA TYR A 36 -9.95 16.51 16.80
C TYR A 36 -11.10 15.70 16.23
N ALA A 37 -11.99 16.38 15.50
CA ALA A 37 -13.18 15.78 14.91
C ALA A 37 -13.41 16.23 13.46
N LEU A 38 -14.11 15.40 12.71
CA LEU A 38 -14.58 15.67 11.35
C LEU A 38 -16.10 15.54 11.30
N LYS A 39 -16.78 16.48 10.64
CA LYS A 39 -18.18 16.32 10.24
C LYS A 39 -18.24 15.71 8.85
N VAL A 40 -18.97 14.62 8.67
CA VAL A 40 -19.10 13.93 7.37
C VAL A 40 -20.51 14.00 6.81
N SER A 41 -20.64 13.91 5.50
CA SER A 41 -21.95 13.94 4.80
C SER A 41 -22.90 12.81 5.23
N ASN A 42 -22.38 11.63 5.54
CA ASN A 42 -23.16 10.48 6.01
C ASN A 42 -22.27 9.53 6.83
N PRO A 43 -22.51 9.30 8.13
CA PRO A 43 -21.66 8.43 8.95
C PRO A 43 -21.96 6.92 8.81
N ALA A 44 -22.96 6.52 8.01
CA ALA A 44 -23.39 5.12 7.91
C ALA A 44 -22.25 4.17 7.51
N GLY A 45 -22.09 3.08 8.26
CA GLY A 45 -21.02 2.08 8.04
C GLY A 45 -19.71 2.37 8.79
N LEU A 46 -19.59 3.53 9.45
CA LEU A 46 -18.51 3.81 10.39
C LEU A 46 -18.80 3.23 11.77
N GLY A 47 -17.75 2.78 12.45
CA GLY A 47 -17.78 2.31 13.83
C GLY A 47 -16.59 2.81 14.63
N VAL A 48 -16.72 2.74 15.95
CA VAL A 48 -15.61 3.00 16.88
C VAL A 48 -14.45 2.04 16.59
N ASN A 49 -13.23 2.55 16.73
CA ASN A 49 -11.95 1.90 16.45
C ASN A 49 -11.69 1.55 14.98
N ASN A 50 -12.57 1.94 14.05
CA ASN A 50 -12.25 1.83 12.63
C ASN A 50 -11.07 2.75 12.29
N ARG A 51 -10.16 2.23 11.48
CA ARG A 51 -9.09 3.03 10.87
C ARG A 51 -9.62 3.73 9.63
N VAL A 52 -9.21 4.98 9.47
CA VAL A 52 -9.55 5.80 8.30
C VAL A 52 -8.30 6.44 7.74
N LEU A 53 -8.33 6.70 6.44
CA LEU A 53 -7.41 7.61 5.76
C LEU A 53 -8.15 8.93 5.52
N ILE A 54 -7.62 10.03 6.02
CA ILE A 54 -8.07 11.39 5.71
C ILE A 54 -7.13 11.92 4.64
N VAL A 55 -7.68 12.43 3.53
CA VAL A 55 -6.87 12.95 2.41
C VAL A 55 -7.57 14.14 1.75
N GLN A 56 -6.79 15.19 1.47
CA GLN A 56 -7.24 16.35 0.71
C GLN A 56 -6.83 16.23 -0.75
N MET A 57 -7.80 16.20 -1.65
CA MET A 57 -7.51 15.97 -3.06
C MET A 57 -7.04 17.25 -3.76
N LYS A 58 -7.76 18.35 -3.57
CA LYS A 58 -7.57 19.62 -4.29
C LYS A 58 -7.17 20.76 -3.34
N GLY A 59 -7.07 21.98 -3.89
CA GLY A 59 -6.90 23.22 -3.12
C GLY A 59 -5.62 23.98 -3.44
N ALA A 60 -4.85 23.56 -4.43
CA ALA A 60 -3.64 24.28 -4.85
C ALA A 60 -4.00 25.58 -5.58
N SER A 61 -3.21 26.62 -5.31
CA SER A 61 -3.27 27.91 -6.00
C SER A 61 -2.41 27.87 -7.25
N VAL A 62 -2.92 28.47 -8.33
CA VAL A 62 -2.21 28.54 -9.62
C VAL A 62 -2.30 29.95 -10.21
N ASN A 63 -1.40 30.29 -11.13
CA ASN A 63 -1.58 31.45 -11.99
C ASN A 63 -2.82 31.25 -12.89
N THR A 64 -3.74 32.20 -12.89
CA THR A 64 -4.99 32.16 -13.69
C THR A 64 -5.03 33.20 -14.81
N ALA A 65 -3.94 33.95 -15.00
CA ALA A 65 -3.78 34.89 -16.10
C ALA A 65 -3.75 34.16 -17.45
N ASN A 66 -4.22 34.82 -18.50
CA ASN A 66 -4.34 34.25 -19.83
C ASN A 66 -3.00 34.34 -20.60
N ASP A 67 -1.95 33.75 -20.05
CA ASP A 67 -0.58 33.85 -20.57
C ASP A 67 0.17 32.51 -20.45
N THR A 68 1.45 32.52 -20.82
CA THR A 68 2.34 31.36 -20.76
C THR A 68 2.40 30.69 -19.39
N GLY A 69 2.14 31.44 -18.32
CA GLY A 69 2.15 30.94 -16.95
C GLY A 69 0.83 30.34 -16.49
N PHE A 70 -0.25 30.34 -17.30
CA PHE A 70 -1.54 29.78 -16.89
C PHE A 70 -1.38 28.37 -16.29
N GLY A 71 -1.93 28.19 -15.10
CA GLY A 71 -1.93 26.94 -14.35
C GLY A 71 -0.61 26.61 -13.65
N ASP A 72 0.41 27.50 -13.67
CA ASP A 72 1.63 27.30 -12.89
C ASP A 72 1.28 27.27 -11.42
N THR A 73 1.64 26.19 -10.73
CA THR A 73 1.40 26.02 -9.30
C THR A 73 2.22 27.06 -8.53
N THR A 74 1.54 27.98 -7.84
CA THR A 74 2.19 28.96 -6.97
C THR A 74 2.38 28.39 -5.57
N THR A 75 1.35 27.73 -5.04
CA THR A 75 1.39 27.01 -3.76
C THR A 75 0.53 25.77 -3.81
N LEU A 76 1.00 24.67 -3.18
CA LEU A 76 0.19 23.46 -3.04
C LEU A 76 -0.89 23.58 -1.97
N ASN A 77 -0.75 24.55 -1.04
CA ASN A 77 -1.60 24.68 0.15
C ASN A 77 -1.74 23.31 0.85
N GLU A 78 -2.94 22.91 1.26
CA GLU A 78 -3.21 21.60 1.85
C GLU A 78 -3.47 20.49 0.80
N ALA A 79 -3.41 20.77 -0.51
CA ALA A 79 -3.60 19.73 -1.52
C ALA A 79 -2.58 18.61 -1.34
N GLY A 80 -3.05 17.37 -1.35
CA GLY A 80 -2.26 16.17 -1.11
C GLY A 80 -1.86 15.92 0.35
N ASN A 81 -2.29 16.76 1.31
CA ASN A 81 -2.19 16.41 2.72
C ASN A 81 -3.00 15.15 3.01
N TYR A 82 -2.42 14.25 3.80
CA TYR A 82 -3.11 13.06 4.24
C TYR A 82 -2.57 12.57 5.58
N GLU A 83 -3.39 11.80 6.30
CA GLU A 83 -2.97 11.00 7.44
C GLU A 83 -3.95 9.86 7.72
N THR A 84 -3.48 8.85 8.44
CA THR A 84 -4.34 7.81 9.01
C THR A 84 -4.77 8.21 10.42
N ALA A 85 -6.02 7.89 10.76
CA ALA A 85 -6.59 8.15 12.07
C ALA A 85 -7.47 6.99 12.52
N VAL A 86 -7.77 6.93 13.82
CA VAL A 86 -8.62 5.88 14.42
C VAL A 86 -9.81 6.55 15.07
N ILE A 87 -11.02 6.11 14.70
CA ILE A 87 -12.26 6.65 15.24
C ILE A 87 -12.37 6.26 16.71
N CYS A 88 -12.62 7.23 17.56
CA CYS A 88 -12.82 7.05 19.00
C CYS A 88 -14.30 7.03 19.39
N LYS A 89 -15.09 7.94 18.83
CA LYS A 89 -16.54 7.99 19.03
C LYS A 89 -17.22 8.68 17.86
N ILE A 90 -18.50 8.38 17.69
CA ILE A 90 -19.36 8.96 16.67
C ILE A 90 -20.54 9.59 17.39
N LYS A 91 -20.77 10.89 17.16
CA LYS A 91 -21.96 11.60 17.64
C LYS A 91 -22.65 12.18 16.42
N THR A 92 -23.82 11.66 16.09
CA THR A 92 -24.53 11.98 14.84
C THR A 92 -23.60 11.81 13.63
N ASP A 93 -23.33 12.88 12.89
CA ASP A 93 -22.44 12.99 11.73
C ASP A 93 -21.01 13.45 12.06
N THR A 94 -20.71 13.64 13.35
CA THR A 94 -19.40 14.09 13.84
C THR A 94 -18.58 12.92 14.36
N ILE A 95 -17.40 12.75 13.78
CA ILE A 95 -16.46 11.65 14.02
C ILE A 95 -15.27 12.20 14.81
N TYR A 96 -15.03 11.66 15.99
CA TYR A 96 -13.91 12.05 16.86
C TYR A 96 -12.79 11.01 16.76
N PHE A 97 -11.55 11.46 16.86
CA PHE A 97 -10.37 10.61 16.71
C PHE A 97 -9.61 10.45 18.01
N HIS A 98 -8.94 9.30 18.18
CA HIS A 98 -8.10 9.02 19.35
C HIS A 98 -6.84 9.89 19.43
N HIS A 99 -6.40 10.46 18.32
CA HIS A 99 -5.16 11.22 18.22
C HIS A 99 -5.37 12.60 17.60
N THR A 100 -4.45 13.52 17.87
CA THR A 100 -4.42 14.85 17.25
C THR A 100 -4.21 14.77 15.73
N PHE A 101 -4.56 15.83 14.99
CA PHE A 101 -4.26 15.89 13.56
C PHE A 101 -2.83 16.38 13.31
N LEU A 102 -2.11 15.71 12.40
CA LEU A 102 -0.79 16.13 11.95
C LEU A 102 -0.84 17.23 10.91
N ASN A 103 -1.91 17.27 10.11
CA ASN A 103 -2.07 18.23 9.03
C ASN A 103 -3.27 19.14 9.23
N THR A 104 -3.24 20.28 8.53
CA THR A 104 -4.41 21.11 8.29
C THR A 104 -5.16 20.66 7.03
N TYR A 105 -6.46 20.92 7.01
CA TYR A 105 -7.37 20.51 5.96
C TYR A 105 -8.40 21.61 5.66
N SER A 106 -8.72 21.79 4.39
CA SER A 106 -9.66 22.76 3.85
C SER A 106 -10.84 22.01 3.18
N PRO A 107 -11.89 21.61 3.91
CA PRO A 107 -12.83 20.57 3.47
C PRO A 107 -13.60 20.89 2.18
N VAL A 108 -14.20 22.09 2.08
CA VAL A 108 -15.09 22.45 0.96
C VAL A 108 -14.30 22.76 -0.32
N THR A 109 -13.32 23.65 -0.23
CA THR A 109 -12.50 24.09 -1.38
C THR A 109 -11.45 23.04 -1.77
N GLY A 110 -10.88 22.36 -0.78
CA GLY A 110 -9.85 21.35 -0.97
C GLY A 110 -10.37 19.95 -1.27
N LYS A 111 -11.68 19.70 -1.20
CA LYS A 111 -12.29 18.38 -1.43
C LYS A 111 -11.64 17.31 -0.55
N VAL A 112 -11.84 17.44 0.75
CA VAL A 112 -11.32 16.47 1.74
C VAL A 112 -12.28 15.27 1.79
N GLN A 113 -11.70 14.08 1.68
CA GLN A 113 -12.42 12.83 1.91
C GLN A 113 -11.79 12.04 3.05
N MET A 114 -12.65 11.36 3.79
CA MET A 114 -12.27 10.32 4.73
C MET A 114 -12.64 8.97 4.10
N VAL A 115 -11.71 8.02 4.11
CA VAL A 115 -11.85 6.69 3.53
C VAL A 115 -11.75 5.68 4.66
N LYS A 116 -12.81 4.90 4.89
CA LYS A 116 -12.74 3.78 5.84
C LYS A 116 -11.81 2.72 5.27
N MET A 117 -10.77 2.38 6.02
CA MET A 117 -9.79 1.37 5.62
C MET A 117 -10.41 -0.02 5.69
N ALA A 118 -10.01 -0.89 4.77
CA ALA A 118 -10.38 -2.30 4.80
C ALA A 118 -9.40 -3.02 5.72
N GLU A 119 -9.87 -3.44 6.90
CA GLU A 119 -9.04 -3.98 7.98
C GLU A 119 -9.15 -5.50 8.06
N TYR A 120 -8.02 -6.21 8.00
CA TYR A 120 -7.96 -7.66 8.06
C TYR A 120 -6.78 -8.13 8.90
N TYR A 121 -6.91 -9.31 9.52
CA TYR A 121 -5.74 -9.98 10.10
C TYR A 121 -4.89 -10.65 9.00
N SER A 122 -5.53 -11.37 8.08
CA SER A 122 -4.96 -11.87 6.83
C SER A 122 -6.03 -11.86 5.76
N ALA A 123 -5.64 -11.70 4.49
CA ALA A 123 -6.59 -11.66 3.38
C ALA A 123 -6.08 -12.33 2.10
N ASN A 124 -6.99 -12.93 1.35
CA ASN A 124 -6.77 -13.45 0.01
C ASN A 124 -7.57 -12.60 -0.99
N VAL A 125 -6.88 -11.96 -1.92
CA VAL A 125 -7.51 -11.29 -3.05
C VAL A 125 -7.94 -12.35 -4.05
N THR A 126 -9.23 -12.67 -4.06
CA THR A 126 -9.80 -13.79 -4.85
C THR A 126 -10.34 -13.35 -6.21
N ASP A 127 -10.68 -12.07 -6.33
CA ASP A 127 -11.00 -11.39 -7.58
C ASP A 127 -10.54 -9.92 -7.45
N THR A 128 -10.53 -9.18 -8.55
CA THR A 128 -9.96 -7.84 -8.67
C THR A 128 -10.53 -6.91 -7.60
N ILE A 129 -9.65 -6.31 -6.80
CA ILE A 129 -10.01 -5.17 -5.94
C ILE A 129 -9.90 -3.91 -6.79
N LYS A 130 -10.92 -3.04 -6.73
CA LYS A 130 -10.97 -1.80 -7.50
C LYS A 130 -11.38 -0.61 -6.66
N ALA A 131 -10.84 0.56 -6.97
CA ALA A 131 -11.35 1.82 -6.44
C ALA A 131 -12.69 2.17 -7.09
N THR A 132 -13.62 2.77 -6.34
CA THR A 132 -14.66 3.60 -6.98
C THR A 132 -13.96 4.78 -7.64
N SER A 133 -14.31 5.13 -8.89
CA SER A 133 -13.69 6.27 -9.57
C SER A 133 -13.93 7.58 -8.82
N TRP A 134 -12.95 8.49 -8.88
CA TRP A 134 -13.06 9.84 -8.36
C TRP A 134 -14.29 10.58 -8.91
N ASN A 135 -15.02 11.23 -8.02
CA ASN A 135 -16.13 12.10 -8.34
C ASN A 135 -15.85 13.51 -7.79
N ASN A 136 -15.55 14.45 -8.69
CA ASN A 136 -15.23 15.84 -8.33
C ASN A 136 -16.41 16.58 -7.66
N THR A 137 -17.65 16.18 -7.95
CA THR A 137 -18.85 16.81 -7.38
C THR A 137 -18.93 16.52 -5.90
N SER A 138 -18.95 15.24 -5.52
CA SER A 138 -18.95 14.82 -4.11
C SER A 138 -17.60 14.99 -3.42
N GLY A 139 -16.50 15.05 -4.18
CA GLY A 139 -15.15 15.10 -3.66
C GLY A 139 -14.69 13.76 -3.07
N THR A 140 -15.16 12.63 -3.59
CA THR A 140 -14.90 11.29 -3.04
C THR A 140 -14.53 10.26 -4.11
N GLY A 141 -13.90 9.15 -3.70
CA GLY A 141 -13.48 8.05 -4.58
C GLY A 141 -11.99 8.13 -4.93
N GLY A 142 -11.55 7.22 -5.79
CA GLY A 142 -10.19 7.15 -6.35
C GLY A 142 -9.12 6.56 -5.43
N VAL A 143 -9.51 6.09 -4.24
CA VAL A 143 -8.58 5.58 -3.21
C VAL A 143 -8.87 4.12 -2.87
N ILE A 144 -7.84 3.29 -2.78
CA ILE A 144 -7.87 1.98 -2.12
C ILE A 144 -7.02 2.08 -0.85
N ALA A 145 -7.56 1.71 0.30
CA ALA A 145 -6.83 1.72 1.57
C ALA A 145 -7.04 0.39 2.31
N ILE A 146 -6.01 -0.43 2.37
CA ILE A 146 -6.03 -1.76 3.00
C ILE A 146 -5.04 -1.77 4.17
N PHE A 147 -5.50 -2.24 5.32
CA PHE A 147 -4.70 -2.49 6.50
C PHE A 147 -4.80 -3.97 6.85
N CYS A 148 -3.77 -4.74 6.52
CA CYS A 148 -3.73 -6.19 6.75
C CYS A 148 -2.60 -6.50 7.74
N ASP A 149 -2.89 -7.01 8.94
CA ASP A 149 -1.82 -7.20 9.94
C ASP A 149 -0.73 -8.16 9.43
N MET A 150 -1.11 -9.31 8.88
CA MET A 150 -0.21 -10.39 8.47
C MET A 150 -0.12 -10.52 6.94
N ASN A 151 -0.76 -11.55 6.38
CA ASN A 151 -0.57 -11.95 4.99
C ASN A 151 -1.66 -11.35 4.10
N LEU A 152 -1.26 -10.61 3.07
CA LEU A 152 -2.09 -10.25 1.92
C LEU A 152 -1.65 -11.07 0.71
N THR A 153 -2.43 -12.09 0.36
CA THR A 153 -2.14 -12.99 -0.76
C THR A 153 -2.87 -12.51 -2.02
N LEU A 154 -2.13 -12.27 -3.10
CA LEU A 154 -2.71 -11.86 -4.38
C LEU A 154 -2.97 -13.07 -5.27
N ASN A 155 -4.23 -13.50 -5.38
CA ASN A 155 -4.71 -14.43 -6.42
C ASN A 155 -5.48 -13.71 -7.53
N ALA A 156 -5.59 -12.39 -7.42
CA ALA A 156 -6.15 -11.47 -8.38
C ALA A 156 -5.54 -10.07 -8.11
N PRO A 157 -5.67 -9.12 -9.05
CA PRO A 157 -4.99 -7.84 -8.91
C PRO A 157 -5.69 -6.83 -7.98
N ILE A 158 -4.96 -5.78 -7.59
CA ILE A 158 -5.49 -4.59 -6.91
C ILE A 158 -5.31 -3.38 -7.85
N TYR A 159 -6.41 -2.81 -8.36
CA TYR A 159 -6.43 -1.79 -9.42
C TYR A 159 -7.10 -0.47 -9.01
N ALA A 160 -6.29 0.58 -8.94
CA ALA A 160 -6.71 1.98 -8.96
C ALA A 160 -6.39 2.65 -10.32
N ASP A 161 -6.31 1.86 -11.39
CA ASP A 161 -6.06 2.35 -12.74
C ASP A 161 -7.21 3.27 -13.20
N SER A 162 -6.88 4.43 -13.77
CA SER A 162 -7.85 5.40 -14.31
C SER A 162 -8.94 5.87 -13.32
N SER A 163 -8.72 5.71 -12.01
CA SER A 163 -9.69 6.07 -10.96
C SER A 163 -9.44 7.43 -10.30
N GLY A 164 -8.36 8.12 -10.68
CA GLY A 164 -7.97 9.44 -10.19
C GLY A 164 -8.64 10.59 -10.95
N TYR A 165 -7.92 11.70 -11.16
CA TYR A 165 -8.50 12.89 -11.80
C TYR A 165 -9.02 12.61 -13.20
N ARG A 166 -10.20 13.18 -13.54
CA ARG A 166 -10.85 12.92 -14.83
C ARG A 166 -10.08 13.60 -15.96
N GLY A 167 -9.95 12.91 -17.08
CA GLY A 167 -9.47 13.54 -18.32
C GLY A 167 -10.48 14.55 -18.86
N GLY A 168 -10.01 15.46 -19.72
CA GLY A 168 -10.87 16.44 -20.38
C GLY A 168 -11.95 15.76 -21.21
N ALA A 169 -13.20 16.21 -21.09
CA ALA A 169 -14.31 15.65 -21.83
C ALA A 169 -14.21 15.93 -23.34
N PHE A 170 -14.71 15.01 -24.16
CA PHE A 170 -14.88 15.27 -25.59
C PHE A 170 -16.06 16.21 -25.82
N VAL A 171 -15.86 17.22 -26.67
CA VAL A 171 -16.92 18.07 -27.23
C VAL A 171 -16.59 18.35 -28.69
N ALA A 172 -17.56 18.16 -29.58
CA ALA A 172 -17.42 18.52 -30.98
C ALA A 172 -17.65 20.03 -31.17
N SER A 173 -16.67 20.71 -31.75
CA SER A 173 -16.79 22.09 -32.17
C SER A 173 -17.53 22.21 -33.49
N SER A 174 -18.29 23.28 -33.65
CA SER A 174 -18.98 23.68 -34.89
C SER A 174 -18.06 24.51 -35.78
N GLY A 175 -18.26 24.42 -37.10
CA GLY A 175 -17.72 25.37 -38.08
C GLY A 175 -16.29 25.11 -38.60
N THR A 176 -15.83 26.07 -39.41
CA THR A 176 -14.54 26.06 -40.09
C THR A 176 -13.53 26.95 -39.39
N CYS A 177 -12.27 26.55 -39.41
CA CYS A 177 -11.20 27.30 -38.77
C CYS A 177 -10.86 28.61 -39.49
N SER A 178 -10.13 29.50 -38.80
CA SER A 178 -9.63 30.76 -39.36
C SER A 178 -8.23 31.06 -38.82
N ASN A 179 -7.31 31.40 -39.73
CA ASN A 179 -5.97 31.90 -39.38
C ASN A 179 -5.98 33.36 -38.93
N PHE A 180 -7.00 34.12 -39.30
CA PHE A 180 -7.08 35.55 -39.00
C PHE A 180 -7.50 35.80 -37.54
N PHE A 181 -8.25 34.86 -36.96
CA PHE A 181 -8.67 34.87 -35.56
C PHE A 181 -8.26 33.54 -34.88
N PRO A 182 -6.97 33.31 -34.64
CA PRO A 182 -6.51 32.06 -34.04
C PRO A 182 -6.96 31.97 -32.57
N ALA A 183 -7.38 30.78 -32.12
CA ALA A 183 -7.71 30.58 -30.72
C ALA A 183 -6.41 30.38 -29.90
N SER A 184 -5.60 31.43 -29.77
CA SER A 184 -4.25 31.34 -29.17
C SER A 184 -4.22 31.39 -27.64
N ALA A 185 -5.34 31.72 -26.99
CA ALA A 185 -5.42 31.89 -25.54
C ALA A 185 -5.16 30.59 -24.79
N TYR A 186 -4.77 30.73 -23.52
CA TYR A 186 -4.48 29.63 -22.62
C TYR A 186 -5.73 29.05 -22.00
N TYR A 187 -6.80 29.84 -21.93
CA TYR A 187 -8.09 29.35 -21.46
C TYR A 187 -9.26 29.83 -22.32
N TYR A 188 -10.29 28.99 -22.33
CA TYR A 188 -11.60 29.19 -22.95
C TYR A 188 -12.69 28.55 -22.07
N THR A 189 -13.94 28.82 -22.40
CA THR A 189 -15.09 28.06 -21.87
C THR A 189 -15.26 26.79 -22.70
N ALA A 190 -14.99 25.61 -22.14
CA ALA A 190 -14.96 24.36 -22.89
C ALA A 190 -16.32 23.86 -23.40
N SER A 191 -17.43 24.36 -22.85
CA SER A 191 -18.77 24.10 -23.39
C SER A 191 -19.09 24.93 -24.65
N SER A 192 -18.23 25.89 -25.01
CA SER A 192 -18.39 26.66 -26.25
C SER A 192 -17.98 25.82 -27.45
N THR A 193 -18.95 25.51 -28.29
CA THR A 193 -18.75 24.80 -29.56
C THR A 193 -18.35 25.73 -30.70
N SER A 194 -17.96 26.98 -30.45
CA SER A 194 -17.51 27.91 -31.50
C SER A 194 -16.21 27.42 -32.17
N PRO A 195 -16.01 27.63 -33.49
CA PRO A 195 -14.81 27.16 -34.20
C PRO A 195 -13.50 27.80 -33.74
N GLN A 196 -13.55 28.90 -32.98
CA GLN A 196 -12.40 29.58 -32.39
C GLN A 196 -12.40 29.43 -30.85
N SER A 197 -12.41 28.19 -30.37
CA SER A 197 -12.38 27.86 -28.94
C SER A 197 -11.26 26.87 -28.58
N GLY A 198 -11.34 26.27 -27.38
CA GLY A 198 -10.40 25.26 -26.91
C GLY A 198 -11.10 24.12 -26.18
N ALA A 199 -10.60 22.91 -26.39
CA ALA A 199 -11.12 21.67 -25.84
C ALA A 199 -10.91 21.57 -24.33
N TRP A 200 -11.67 20.68 -23.66
CA TRP A 200 -11.60 20.49 -22.22
C TRP A 200 -10.20 20.15 -21.72
N LYS A 201 -9.78 20.81 -20.66
CA LYS A 201 -8.59 20.48 -19.88
C LYS A 201 -8.84 19.24 -19.02
N GLY A 202 -7.78 18.50 -18.69
CA GLY A 202 -7.83 17.47 -17.68
C GLY A 202 -7.96 18.06 -16.26
N GLU A 203 -8.57 17.33 -15.35
CA GLU A 203 -8.62 17.70 -13.95
C GLU A 203 -7.25 17.54 -13.27
N GLY A 204 -6.99 18.38 -12.27
CA GLY A 204 -5.82 18.29 -11.41
C GLY A 204 -6.12 18.78 -9.99
N ILE A 205 -5.07 19.04 -9.22
CA ILE A 205 -5.14 19.47 -7.81
C ILE A 205 -5.74 20.88 -7.61
N THR A 206 -5.90 21.65 -8.68
CA THR A 206 -6.56 22.96 -8.63
C THR A 206 -8.01 22.86 -9.09
N ALA A 207 -8.84 23.80 -8.62
CA ALA A 207 -10.19 23.98 -9.12
C ALA A 207 -10.13 24.88 -10.37
N VAL A 208 -10.78 24.45 -11.45
CA VAL A 208 -10.87 25.22 -12.70
C VAL A 208 -12.28 25.76 -12.82
N VAL A 209 -12.43 27.08 -12.92
CA VAL A 209 -13.73 27.72 -13.12
C VAL A 209 -14.27 27.45 -14.53
N ALA A 210 -15.58 27.48 -14.71
CA ALA A 210 -16.23 27.13 -15.98
C ALA A 210 -15.69 27.94 -17.18
N SER A 211 -15.41 29.22 -16.99
CA SER A 211 -14.87 30.12 -18.02
C SER A 211 -13.43 29.79 -18.45
N GLN A 212 -12.73 28.97 -17.68
CA GLN A 212 -11.33 28.56 -17.91
C GLN A 212 -11.19 27.05 -18.12
N SER A 213 -12.30 26.33 -18.30
CA SER A 213 -12.35 24.87 -18.39
C SER A 213 -11.71 24.29 -19.66
N GLY A 214 -11.49 25.10 -20.69
CA GLY A 214 -10.99 24.68 -22.00
C GLY A 214 -9.71 25.37 -22.43
N GLY A 215 -9.04 24.81 -23.44
CA GLY A 215 -7.88 25.36 -24.13
C GLY A 215 -6.51 24.86 -23.67
N ARG A 216 -5.45 25.37 -24.29
CA ARG A 216 -4.07 24.83 -24.23
C ARG A 216 -3.38 24.91 -22.88
N GLY A 217 -3.73 25.85 -22.02
CA GLY A 217 -3.08 26.01 -20.71
C GLY A 217 -3.34 24.79 -19.80
N ALA A 218 -2.30 24.21 -19.22
CA ALA A 218 -2.41 23.06 -18.32
C ALA A 218 -2.69 23.51 -16.88
N PRO A 219 -3.83 23.13 -16.26
CA PRO A 219 -4.17 23.56 -14.90
C PRO A 219 -3.45 22.69 -13.86
N ALA A 220 -2.34 23.19 -13.30
CA ALA A 220 -1.44 22.42 -12.44
C ALA A 220 -1.05 21.10 -13.12
N ASN A 221 -1.33 19.96 -12.47
CA ASN A 221 -0.99 18.64 -13.00
C ASN A 221 -2.01 18.08 -14.00
N GLY A 222 -3.13 18.76 -14.27
CA GLY A 222 -4.02 18.41 -15.37
C GLY A 222 -3.43 18.81 -16.72
N GLY A 223 -3.64 18.01 -17.77
CA GLY A 223 -3.19 18.33 -19.13
C GLY A 223 -4.05 19.43 -19.77
N GLY A 224 -3.43 20.31 -20.56
CA GLY A 224 -4.15 21.30 -21.36
C GLY A 224 -4.91 20.65 -22.51
N GLY A 225 -6.09 21.17 -22.84
CA GLY A 225 -6.82 20.73 -24.04
C GLY A 225 -6.19 21.26 -25.32
N GLY A 226 -6.57 20.75 -26.48
CA GLY A 226 -6.20 21.34 -27.77
C GLY A 226 -6.96 22.64 -28.03
N ASN A 227 -6.31 23.65 -28.60
CA ASN A 227 -7.04 24.79 -29.16
C ASN A 227 -7.49 24.49 -30.60
N ASN A 228 -8.20 25.45 -31.18
CA ASN A 228 -8.86 25.33 -32.47
C ASN A 228 -8.05 24.67 -33.59
N HIS A 229 -8.82 24.06 -34.50
CA HIS A 229 -8.40 23.27 -35.65
C HIS A 229 -7.51 22.07 -35.30
N ASN A 230 -8.03 21.26 -34.38
CA ASN A 230 -7.63 19.86 -34.27
C ASN A 230 -6.20 19.69 -33.74
N ASN A 231 -5.76 20.66 -32.95
CA ASN A 231 -4.60 20.48 -32.09
C ASN A 231 -4.96 19.49 -30.97
N SER A 232 -3.96 18.73 -30.52
CA SER A 232 -4.17 17.61 -29.60
C SER A 232 -3.97 18.01 -28.15
N GLY A 233 -4.55 17.21 -27.25
CA GLY A 233 -4.45 17.41 -25.81
C GLY A 233 -3.08 17.03 -25.24
N GLY A 234 -2.66 17.75 -24.20
CA GLY A 234 -1.46 17.42 -23.42
C GLY A 234 -1.73 16.31 -22.41
N GLY A 235 -0.70 15.54 -22.07
CA GLY A 235 -0.77 14.49 -21.06
C GLY A 235 -0.83 15.07 -19.64
N GLY A 236 -1.50 14.35 -18.74
CA GLY A 236 -1.54 14.68 -17.31
C GLY A 236 -0.18 14.41 -16.62
N ALA A 237 -0.04 14.96 -15.41
CA ALA A 237 1.17 14.85 -14.60
C ALA A 237 0.90 14.34 -13.18
N ASN A 238 1.95 13.85 -12.55
CA ASN A 238 2.05 13.60 -11.12
C ASN A 238 3.28 14.36 -10.59
N LEU A 239 4.23 13.69 -9.95
CA LEU A 239 5.45 14.35 -9.45
C LEU A 239 6.38 14.84 -10.56
N ASN A 240 6.29 14.21 -11.74
CA ASN A 240 6.98 14.61 -12.95
C ASN A 240 5.97 15.08 -14.02
N GLY A 241 6.44 15.88 -14.98
CA GLY A 241 5.59 16.49 -15.99
C GLY A 241 5.08 15.49 -17.04
N GLY A 242 3.89 15.76 -17.58
CA GLY A 242 3.33 15.03 -18.72
C GLY A 242 3.99 15.40 -20.04
N GLY A 243 3.49 14.83 -21.13
CA GLY A 243 3.90 15.12 -22.50
C GLY A 243 3.06 16.22 -23.14
N ILE A 244 3.68 17.04 -24.00
CA ILE A 244 2.96 18.03 -24.80
C ILE A 244 2.14 17.36 -25.91
N GLY A 245 0.97 17.89 -26.24
CA GLY A 245 0.18 17.43 -27.38
C GLY A 245 0.87 17.69 -28.72
N GLY A 246 0.46 16.96 -29.75
CA GLY A 246 0.79 17.20 -31.15
C GLY A 246 -0.01 18.37 -31.73
N GLY A 247 0.49 18.94 -32.82
CA GLY A 247 -0.10 20.12 -33.46
C GLY A 247 -0.69 19.84 -34.82
N ASN A 248 -1.53 20.76 -35.27
CA ASN A 248 -1.93 20.80 -36.67
C ASN A 248 -0.73 21.21 -37.55
N SER A 249 -0.53 20.51 -38.67
CA SER A 249 0.55 20.76 -39.65
C SER A 249 0.04 20.92 -41.09
N SER A 250 -1.16 21.47 -41.25
CA SER A 250 -1.80 21.69 -42.56
C SER A 250 -1.12 22.79 -43.38
N THR A 251 -1.18 22.69 -44.71
CA THR A 251 -0.83 23.78 -45.66
C THR A 251 -2.07 24.46 -46.23
N ALA A 252 -3.24 23.82 -46.15
CA ALA A 252 -4.54 24.34 -46.61
C ALA A 252 -5.23 25.32 -45.61
N GLY A 253 -4.45 25.98 -44.74
CA GLY A 253 -4.92 26.89 -43.69
C GLY A 253 -4.92 26.28 -42.28
N CYS A 254 -5.08 27.14 -41.26
CA CYS A 254 -5.18 26.74 -39.85
C CYS A 254 -3.91 26.05 -39.34
N THR A 255 -2.81 26.72 -39.62
CA THR A 255 -1.42 26.26 -39.53
C THR A 255 -0.77 26.54 -38.18
N THR A 256 -1.56 27.01 -37.20
CA THR A 256 -1.03 27.45 -35.91
C THR A 256 -0.86 26.29 -34.93
N MET A 257 0.33 26.21 -34.34
CA MET A 257 0.71 25.18 -33.36
C MET A 257 0.15 25.51 -31.96
N LEU A 258 -1.15 25.32 -31.76
CA LEU A 258 -1.86 25.68 -30.53
C LEU A 258 -2.20 24.44 -29.69
N ARG A 259 -1.15 23.66 -29.43
CA ARG A 259 -1.17 22.32 -28.80
C ARG A 259 -1.48 22.40 -27.32
N GLY A 260 -2.18 21.39 -26.81
CA GLY A 260 -2.39 21.21 -25.39
C GLY A 260 -1.05 21.09 -24.66
N LEU A 261 -0.83 21.94 -23.68
CA LEU A 261 0.39 21.92 -22.88
C LEU A 261 0.37 20.74 -21.91
N ALA A 262 1.56 20.23 -21.61
CA ALA A 262 1.76 19.16 -20.64
C ALA A 262 1.27 19.57 -19.25
N GLY A 263 0.66 18.63 -18.53
CA GLY A 263 0.46 18.74 -17.09
C GLY A 263 1.80 18.99 -16.39
N LYS A 264 1.76 19.82 -15.35
CA LYS A 264 2.95 20.31 -14.65
C LYS A 264 3.31 19.39 -13.48
N ALA A 265 4.61 19.19 -13.29
CA ALA A 265 5.16 18.43 -12.18
C ALA A 265 4.72 19.01 -10.83
N LEU A 266 4.26 18.15 -9.93
CA LEU A 266 4.00 18.49 -8.54
C LEU A 266 5.25 18.21 -7.70
N SER A 267 6.32 18.98 -7.88
CA SER A 267 7.57 18.84 -7.12
C SER A 267 7.68 19.87 -5.96
N ASN A 268 8.69 19.71 -5.08
CA ASN A 268 9.07 20.64 -4.01
C ASN A 268 8.22 20.67 -2.72
N TRP A 269 8.11 19.53 -2.02
CA TRP A 269 7.39 19.42 -0.73
C TRP A 269 7.91 18.28 0.16
N SER A 270 9.19 17.94 0.04
CA SER A 270 9.91 16.94 0.87
C SER A 270 9.34 15.50 0.85
N GLY A 271 8.49 15.15 -0.12
CA GLY A 271 7.98 13.78 -0.25
C GLY A 271 6.81 13.43 0.69
N GLN A 272 6.20 14.39 1.39
CA GLN A 272 5.14 14.14 2.40
C GLN A 272 3.66 14.20 1.94
N LYS A 273 3.34 14.75 0.78
CA LYS A 273 2.01 14.83 0.14
C LYS A 273 1.79 13.71 -0.88
N VAL A 274 0.53 13.39 -1.18
CA VAL A 274 0.17 12.38 -2.18
C VAL A 274 -0.90 12.88 -3.12
N PHE A 275 -0.89 12.43 -4.38
CA PHE A 275 -1.77 12.95 -5.41
C PHE A 275 -2.31 11.84 -6.30
N PHE A 276 -3.54 12.01 -6.79
CA PHE A 276 -3.94 11.31 -8.01
C PHE A 276 -3.05 11.75 -9.18
N GLY A 277 -2.92 10.87 -10.16
CA GLY A 277 -2.47 11.30 -11.48
C GLY A 277 -3.43 12.36 -12.03
N GLY A 278 -2.90 13.40 -12.66
CA GLY A 278 -3.68 14.38 -13.39
C GLY A 278 -4.34 13.75 -14.62
N GLY A 279 -5.53 14.22 -14.97
CA GLY A 279 -6.18 13.82 -16.22
C GLY A 279 -5.46 14.43 -17.42
N GLY A 280 -5.45 13.73 -18.56
CA GLY A 280 -5.02 14.29 -19.84
C GLY A 280 -6.05 15.28 -20.39
N GLY A 281 -5.62 16.22 -21.23
CA GLY A 281 -6.52 17.13 -21.94
C GLY A 281 -7.18 16.45 -23.15
N ALA A 282 -8.35 16.95 -23.55
CA ALA A 282 -9.00 16.52 -24.79
C ALA A 282 -8.31 17.17 -26.00
N GLY A 283 -8.32 16.48 -27.15
CA GLY A 283 -8.02 17.11 -28.43
C GLY A 283 -9.18 17.99 -28.90
N HIS A 284 -8.89 19.00 -29.70
CA HIS A 284 -9.93 19.75 -30.39
C HIS A 284 -10.46 18.92 -31.56
N SER A 285 -11.76 19.00 -31.85
CA SER A 285 -12.37 18.17 -32.89
C SER A 285 -13.58 18.85 -33.53
N ASN A 286 -13.82 18.60 -34.81
CA ASN A 286 -15.02 19.04 -35.54
C ASN A 286 -15.59 18.00 -36.52
N GLY A 287 -14.94 16.85 -36.72
CA GLY A 287 -15.35 15.80 -37.65
C GLY A 287 -16.41 14.83 -37.10
N GLY A 288 -16.59 14.76 -35.77
CA GLY A 288 -17.70 14.05 -35.13
C GLY A 288 -17.59 12.51 -35.09
N ILE A 289 -16.42 11.92 -35.36
CA ILE A 289 -16.25 10.45 -35.45
C ILE A 289 -15.31 9.94 -34.34
N PHE A 290 -15.81 9.06 -33.45
CA PHE A 290 -15.08 8.21 -32.49
C PHE A 290 -13.93 8.81 -31.66
N ILE A 291 -14.14 9.93 -30.96
CA ILE A 291 -13.10 10.49 -30.07
C ILE A 291 -13.50 10.30 -28.60
N LYS A 292 -12.65 9.60 -27.84
CA LYS A 292 -12.66 9.69 -26.36
C LYS A 292 -11.89 10.94 -25.94
N GLY A 293 -12.29 11.56 -24.84
CA GLY A 293 -11.55 12.69 -24.27
C GLY A 293 -10.13 12.33 -23.82
N GLY A 294 -9.55 13.19 -22.98
CA GLY A 294 -8.30 12.86 -22.31
C GLY A 294 -8.44 11.62 -21.41
N GLY A 295 -7.33 10.94 -21.16
CA GLY A 295 -7.28 9.80 -20.24
C GLY A 295 -7.41 10.25 -18.78
N ASN A 296 -8.12 9.48 -17.96
CA ASN A 296 -8.18 9.72 -16.52
C ASN A 296 -6.83 9.38 -15.87
N GLY A 297 -6.44 10.09 -14.82
CA GLY A 297 -5.25 9.72 -14.04
C GLY A 297 -5.48 8.50 -13.12
N GLY A 298 -4.39 7.93 -12.63
CA GLY A 298 -4.41 6.85 -11.65
C GLY A 298 -4.80 7.33 -10.25
N GLY A 299 -5.41 6.44 -9.47
CA GLY A 299 -5.83 6.70 -8.10
C GLY A 299 -4.70 6.64 -7.06
N ILE A 300 -5.07 6.56 -5.78
CA ILE A 300 -4.15 6.30 -4.66
C ILE A 300 -4.40 4.89 -4.14
N ILE A 301 -3.33 4.14 -3.90
CA ILE A 301 -3.35 2.88 -3.17
C ILE A 301 -2.52 3.04 -1.90
N PHE A 302 -3.12 2.80 -0.75
CA PHE A 302 -2.44 2.65 0.54
C PHE A 302 -2.54 1.19 0.96
N ILE A 303 -1.40 0.54 1.23
CA ILE A 303 -1.36 -0.81 1.77
C ILE A 303 -0.40 -0.86 2.96
N HIS A 304 -0.92 -1.34 4.09
CA HIS A 304 -0.13 -1.83 5.21
C HIS A 304 -0.21 -3.36 5.26
N ALA A 305 0.94 -4.05 5.25
CA ALA A 305 1.01 -5.50 5.50
C ALA A 305 2.37 -6.00 5.99
N GLU A 306 2.39 -7.01 6.86
CA GLU A 306 3.65 -7.69 7.20
C GLU A 306 4.19 -8.48 6.00
N ASN A 307 3.31 -9.23 5.31
CA ASN A 307 3.69 -10.02 4.14
C ASN A 307 2.72 -9.79 2.99
N VAL A 308 3.25 -9.48 1.81
CA VAL A 308 2.52 -9.63 0.54
C VAL A 308 3.05 -10.85 -0.20
N ILE A 309 2.14 -11.76 -0.54
CA ILE A 309 2.43 -12.97 -1.30
C ILE A 309 1.89 -12.79 -2.71
N GLY A 310 2.79 -12.59 -3.68
CA GLY A 310 2.47 -12.40 -5.08
C GLY A 310 2.46 -13.71 -5.85
N ASN A 311 1.30 -14.05 -6.46
CA ASN A 311 1.19 -15.20 -7.36
C ASN A 311 1.18 -14.77 -8.84
N GLY A 312 2.05 -13.82 -9.20
CA GLY A 312 2.15 -13.25 -10.56
C GLY A 312 1.21 -12.08 -10.84
N TYR A 313 0.46 -11.62 -9.83
CA TYR A 313 -0.47 -10.51 -9.95
C TYR A 313 0.17 -9.16 -9.64
N LYS A 314 -0.49 -8.09 -10.08
CA LYS A 314 -0.01 -6.71 -9.91
C LYS A 314 -0.90 -5.88 -9.00
N ILE A 315 -0.27 -4.89 -8.37
CA ILE A 315 -0.93 -3.78 -7.68
C ILE A 315 -0.65 -2.54 -8.52
N SER A 316 -1.68 -1.90 -9.08
CA SER A 316 -1.48 -0.82 -10.04
C SER A 316 -2.39 0.39 -9.86
N ALA A 317 -1.83 1.57 -10.12
CA ALA A 317 -2.53 2.84 -10.18
C ALA A 317 -2.12 3.59 -11.47
N ASN A 318 -2.29 2.96 -12.63
CA ASN A 318 -1.91 3.53 -13.92
C ASN A 318 -2.84 4.66 -14.37
N GLY A 319 -2.31 5.58 -15.16
CA GLY A 319 -3.12 6.51 -15.94
C GLY A 319 -3.78 5.82 -17.14
N GLY A 320 -4.94 6.32 -17.53
CA GLY A 320 -5.68 5.89 -18.70
C GLY A 320 -5.12 6.51 -19.98
N SER A 321 -5.22 5.78 -21.10
CA SER A 321 -4.80 6.30 -22.39
C SER A 321 -5.75 7.38 -22.90
N GLY A 322 -5.22 8.36 -23.64
CA GLY A 322 -6.01 9.37 -24.33
C GLY A 322 -6.79 8.77 -25.50
N GLY A 323 -7.91 9.39 -25.86
CA GLY A 323 -8.70 8.96 -27.00
C GLY A 323 -8.01 9.18 -28.32
N GLN A 324 -8.15 8.20 -29.21
CA GLN A 324 -7.70 8.28 -30.60
C GLN A 324 -8.54 9.30 -31.38
N SER A 325 -8.05 9.76 -32.54
CA SER A 325 -8.79 10.63 -33.44
C SER A 325 -8.65 10.23 -34.91
N LEU A 326 -9.66 10.60 -35.71
CA LEU A 326 -9.67 10.53 -37.17
C LEU A 326 -9.90 11.93 -37.72
N SER A 327 -8.95 12.44 -38.50
CA SER A 327 -8.91 13.79 -39.09
C SER A 327 -9.09 14.93 -38.07
N ASP A 328 -8.77 14.67 -36.80
CA ASP A 328 -9.02 15.56 -35.66
C ASP A 328 -7.87 15.47 -34.63
N GLY A 329 -7.89 16.31 -33.59
CA GLY A 329 -6.92 16.26 -32.51
C GLY A 329 -7.19 15.11 -31.53
N ALA A 330 -6.16 14.38 -31.16
CA ALA A 330 -6.23 13.26 -30.21
C ALA A 330 -6.15 13.72 -28.75
N GLY A 331 -6.67 12.89 -27.84
CA GLY A 331 -6.62 13.13 -26.40
C GLY A 331 -5.25 12.82 -25.78
N GLY A 332 -4.85 13.58 -24.76
CA GLY A 332 -3.66 13.28 -23.96
C GLY A 332 -3.91 12.14 -22.97
N GLY A 333 -2.85 11.39 -22.62
CA GLY A 333 -2.91 10.34 -21.61
C GLY A 333 -2.97 10.90 -20.18
N GLY A 334 -3.65 10.21 -19.27
CA GLY A 334 -3.65 10.53 -17.84
C GLY A 334 -2.35 10.09 -17.17
N ALA A 335 -1.93 10.76 -16.11
CA ALA A 335 -0.74 10.34 -15.36
C ALA A 335 -0.99 9.13 -14.46
N GLY A 336 0.08 8.40 -14.12
CA GLY A 336 0.08 7.43 -13.03
C GLY A 336 -0.25 8.07 -11.67
N GLY A 337 -0.83 7.28 -10.79
CA GLY A 337 -1.24 7.66 -9.45
C GLY A 337 -0.17 7.48 -8.38
N THR A 338 -0.58 7.20 -7.15
CA THR A 338 0.32 6.99 -6.02
C THR A 338 0.09 5.61 -5.40
N ILE A 339 1.17 4.91 -5.06
CA ILE A 339 1.12 3.73 -4.18
C ILE A 339 1.97 4.02 -2.94
N ILE A 340 1.35 3.95 -1.76
CA ILE A 340 2.04 3.92 -0.47
C ILE A 340 2.12 2.45 -0.04
N SER A 341 3.32 1.89 -0.09
CA SER A 341 3.63 0.50 0.24
C SER A 341 4.34 0.44 1.60
N ASP A 342 3.55 0.38 2.67
CA ASP A 342 4.03 0.06 4.00
C ASP A 342 4.01 -1.47 4.20
N ILE A 343 4.93 -2.15 3.52
CA ILE A 343 4.99 -3.61 3.47
C ILE A 343 6.36 -4.08 3.93
N THR A 344 6.41 -4.98 4.93
CA THR A 344 7.68 -5.48 5.46
C THR A 344 8.33 -6.47 4.50
N ASN A 345 7.58 -7.48 4.02
CA ASN A 345 8.10 -8.55 3.19
C ASN A 345 7.27 -8.78 1.92
N PHE A 346 7.96 -9.00 0.81
CA PHE A 346 7.38 -9.48 -0.44
C PHE A 346 7.89 -10.88 -0.74
N THR A 347 6.98 -11.78 -1.12
CA THR A 347 7.32 -13.15 -1.54
C THR A 347 6.56 -13.50 -2.81
N GLY A 348 7.12 -14.41 -3.61
CA GLY A 348 6.57 -14.75 -4.92
C GLY A 348 6.74 -13.63 -5.96
N SER A 349 6.09 -13.79 -7.11
CA SER A 349 6.16 -12.82 -8.21
C SER A 349 5.06 -11.75 -8.04
N ILE A 350 5.47 -10.49 -7.97
CA ILE A 350 4.56 -9.34 -7.87
C ILE A 350 5.11 -8.16 -8.66
N THR A 351 4.20 -7.36 -9.23
CA THR A 351 4.53 -6.09 -9.87
C THR A 351 3.79 -4.94 -9.18
N LEU A 352 4.52 -3.87 -8.83
CA LEU A 352 3.92 -2.57 -8.51
C LEU A 352 4.01 -1.66 -9.74
N GLN A 353 2.89 -1.03 -10.12
CA GLN A 353 2.82 -0.25 -11.37
C GLN A 353 2.10 1.09 -11.21
N VAL A 354 2.75 2.18 -11.63
CA VAL A 354 2.20 3.54 -11.67
C VAL A 354 2.51 4.20 -13.01
N ASN A 355 2.29 3.50 -14.12
CA ASN A 355 2.62 4.03 -15.44
C ASN A 355 1.65 5.14 -15.85
N GLY A 356 2.17 6.09 -16.62
CA GLY A 356 1.33 7.04 -17.36
C GLY A 356 0.60 6.36 -18.51
N GLY A 357 -0.58 6.87 -18.85
CA GLY A 357 -1.33 6.45 -20.02
C GLY A 357 -0.72 7.02 -21.30
N ASN A 358 -0.80 6.27 -22.40
CA ASN A 358 -0.32 6.75 -23.70
C ASN A 358 -1.22 7.88 -24.23
N GLY A 359 -0.63 8.80 -24.98
CA GLY A 359 -1.41 9.73 -25.80
C GLY A 359 -2.19 8.99 -26.88
N GLY A 360 -3.33 9.54 -27.29
CA GLY A 360 -4.09 9.00 -28.41
C GLY A 360 -3.37 9.21 -29.73
N ASN A 361 -3.44 8.25 -30.65
CA ASN A 361 -2.94 8.44 -32.01
C ASN A 361 -3.96 9.22 -32.83
N SER A 362 -3.45 9.92 -33.83
CA SER A 362 -4.23 10.56 -34.88
C SER A 362 -4.05 9.79 -36.19
N ASP A 363 -5.15 9.59 -36.89
CA ASP A 363 -5.17 9.19 -38.30
C ASP A 363 -5.72 10.35 -39.11
N ASP A 364 -5.00 10.83 -40.12
CA ASP A 364 -5.46 11.95 -40.94
C ASP A 364 -6.61 11.58 -41.89
N GLY A 365 -6.92 10.29 -42.06
CA GLY A 365 -8.07 9.83 -42.84
C GLY A 365 -8.00 10.16 -44.33
N GLY A 366 -6.79 10.42 -44.84
CA GLY A 366 -6.55 10.78 -46.24
C GLY A 366 -6.98 12.22 -46.60
N THR A 367 -7.15 13.11 -45.63
CA THR A 367 -7.41 14.52 -45.93
C THR A 367 -6.23 15.16 -46.65
N VAL A 368 -6.48 15.70 -47.85
CA VAL A 368 -5.44 16.38 -48.64
C VAL A 368 -4.99 17.64 -47.91
N ASP A 369 -3.68 17.77 -47.74
CA ASP A 369 -2.98 18.94 -47.20
C ASP A 369 -3.39 19.37 -45.78
N ARG A 370 -4.01 18.46 -45.03
CA ARG A 370 -4.38 18.63 -43.62
C ARG A 370 -3.91 17.43 -42.80
N CYS A 371 -3.12 17.71 -41.77
CA CYS A 371 -2.51 16.69 -40.92
C CYS A 371 -2.52 17.12 -39.45
N TYR A 372 -2.68 16.16 -38.56
CA TYR A 372 -2.95 16.38 -37.13
C TYR A 372 -2.02 15.52 -36.28
N GLY A 373 -1.36 16.11 -35.28
CA GLY A 373 -0.47 15.36 -34.39
C GLY A 373 -1.21 14.54 -33.32
N GLY A 374 -0.56 13.51 -32.77
CA GLY A 374 -1.13 12.70 -31.67
C GLY A 374 -1.25 13.43 -30.33
N GLY A 375 -1.78 12.77 -29.31
CA GLY A 375 -1.88 13.28 -27.94
C GLY A 375 -0.58 13.14 -27.14
N GLY A 376 -0.39 13.99 -26.14
CA GLY A 376 0.76 13.88 -25.22
C GLY A 376 0.62 12.69 -24.26
N GLY A 377 1.72 12.00 -23.97
CA GLY A 377 1.72 10.91 -22.99
C GLY A 377 1.58 11.41 -21.55
N GLY A 378 0.87 10.70 -20.68
CA GLY A 378 0.80 11.03 -19.25
C GLY A 378 2.10 10.68 -18.51
N SER A 379 2.46 11.40 -17.45
CA SER A 379 3.65 11.03 -16.67
C SER A 379 3.45 9.72 -15.89
N GLY A 380 4.55 9.06 -15.51
CA GLY A 380 4.52 8.07 -14.44
C GLY A 380 4.11 8.70 -13.10
N GLY A 381 3.64 7.86 -12.19
CA GLY A 381 3.23 8.21 -10.84
C GLY A 381 4.34 8.05 -9.81
N VAL A 382 3.97 7.77 -8.56
CA VAL A 382 4.94 7.61 -7.46
C VAL A 382 4.66 6.36 -6.62
N ILE A 383 5.72 5.67 -6.23
CA ILE A 383 5.65 4.55 -5.27
C ILE A 383 6.52 4.88 -4.06
N TYR A 384 5.92 4.80 -2.87
CA TYR A 384 6.60 4.95 -1.59
C TYR A 384 6.84 3.59 -0.95
N PHE A 385 8.06 3.33 -0.50
CA PHE A 385 8.42 2.16 0.29
C PHE A 385 8.83 2.59 1.71
N SER A 386 8.40 1.84 2.71
CA SER A 386 8.78 2.05 4.12
C SER A 386 10.27 1.79 4.39
N ALA A 387 10.93 1.04 3.50
CA ALA A 387 12.37 0.78 3.53
C ALA A 387 12.99 1.01 2.14
N THR A 388 14.12 0.37 1.86
CA THR A 388 14.70 0.33 0.51
C THR A 388 13.78 -0.40 -0.47
N THR A 389 13.95 -0.14 -1.77
CA THR A 389 13.14 -0.79 -2.80
C THR A 389 13.34 -2.31 -2.74
N PRO A 390 12.26 -3.10 -2.59
CA PRO A 390 12.34 -4.55 -2.54
C PRO A 390 12.71 -5.13 -3.92
N GLY A 391 13.22 -6.37 -3.94
CA GLY A 391 13.60 -7.10 -5.16
C GLY A 391 12.42 -7.59 -6.02
N ILE A 392 11.40 -6.77 -6.20
CA ILE A 392 10.20 -7.03 -7.01
C ILE A 392 10.22 -6.20 -8.29
N THR A 393 9.34 -6.51 -9.24
CA THR A 393 9.20 -5.68 -10.44
C THR A 393 8.46 -4.38 -10.09
N VAL A 394 9.09 -3.24 -10.43
CA VAL A 394 8.51 -1.91 -10.25
C VAL A 394 8.50 -1.20 -11.59
N ASN A 395 7.34 -0.69 -11.98
CA ASN A 395 7.12 0.00 -13.25
C ASN A 395 6.50 1.38 -12.98
N ASN A 396 7.20 2.43 -13.36
CA ASN A 396 6.77 3.82 -13.20
C ASN A 396 7.02 4.61 -14.49
N ASN A 397 6.84 3.98 -15.66
CA ASN A 397 7.14 4.61 -16.93
C ASN A 397 6.17 5.73 -17.27
N GLY A 398 6.65 6.77 -17.93
CA GLY A 398 5.79 7.71 -18.63
C GLY A 398 5.06 7.01 -19.78
N GLY A 399 3.85 7.49 -20.08
CA GLY A 399 3.11 7.05 -21.24
C GLY A 399 3.78 7.53 -22.53
N ASN A 400 3.67 6.73 -23.58
CA ASN A 400 4.20 7.08 -24.89
C ASN A 400 3.42 8.25 -25.50
N ALA A 401 4.11 9.03 -26.34
CA ALA A 401 3.45 9.99 -27.21
C ALA A 401 2.51 9.27 -28.20
N GLY A 402 1.37 9.88 -28.50
CA GLY A 402 0.53 9.44 -29.60
C GLY A 402 1.21 9.71 -30.95
N THR A 403 0.98 8.83 -31.92
CA THR A 403 1.56 8.92 -33.27
C THR A 403 0.56 9.49 -34.28
N GLU A 404 1.08 10.15 -35.31
CA GLU A 404 0.33 10.54 -36.51
C GLU A 404 0.45 9.45 -37.58
N THR A 405 -0.66 9.12 -38.24
CA THR A 405 -0.74 8.15 -39.35
C THR A 405 -1.63 8.69 -40.47
N GLY A 406 -1.54 8.12 -41.68
CA GLY A 406 -2.36 8.56 -42.82
C GLY A 406 -1.96 9.90 -43.44
N ARG A 407 -0.78 10.41 -43.08
CA ARG A 407 -0.25 11.73 -43.46
C ARG A 407 -0.22 12.00 -44.96
N SER A 408 -0.81 13.13 -45.39
CA SER A 408 -0.70 13.64 -46.76
C SER A 408 0.70 14.19 -47.06
N ALA A 409 1.22 13.92 -48.26
CA ALA A 409 2.51 14.40 -48.72
C ALA A 409 2.63 15.93 -48.77
N GLY A 410 1.52 16.65 -48.97
CA GLY A 410 1.50 18.11 -49.07
C GLY A 410 1.39 18.85 -47.72
N CYS A 411 1.37 18.14 -46.58
CA CYS A 411 1.36 18.77 -45.26
C CYS A 411 2.72 19.39 -44.88
N ALA A 412 2.70 20.48 -44.11
CA ALA A 412 3.87 21.12 -43.53
C ALA A 412 4.51 20.23 -42.46
N ALA A 413 5.78 20.46 -42.07
CA ALA A 413 6.50 19.58 -41.14
C ALA A 413 5.68 19.16 -39.92
N ALA A 414 5.71 17.86 -39.61
CA ALA A 414 4.92 17.26 -38.53
C ALA A 414 5.25 17.90 -37.18
N VAL A 415 4.22 18.13 -36.37
CA VAL A 415 4.36 18.71 -35.04
C VAL A 415 4.04 17.64 -34.00
N ALA A 416 5.05 16.83 -33.71
CA ALA A 416 4.91 15.63 -32.89
C ALA A 416 4.52 15.93 -31.43
N ALA A 417 3.77 14.99 -30.84
CA ALA A 417 3.52 14.94 -29.41
C ALA A 417 4.77 14.48 -28.64
N GLY A 418 4.82 14.80 -27.35
CA GLY A 418 5.86 14.34 -26.43
C GLY A 418 5.40 13.18 -25.55
N PRO A 419 6.29 12.26 -25.15
CA PRO A 419 5.99 11.27 -24.12
C PRO A 419 5.88 11.95 -22.75
N GLY A 420 5.21 11.28 -21.81
CA GLY A 420 5.27 11.68 -20.41
C GLY A 420 6.61 11.32 -19.79
N ASN A 421 7.02 12.03 -18.75
CA ASN A 421 8.22 11.65 -18.00
C ASN A 421 7.95 10.44 -17.11
N ASN A 422 8.97 9.62 -16.86
CA ASN A 422 8.91 8.55 -15.87
C ASN A 422 8.59 9.11 -14.48
N GLY A 423 7.98 8.29 -13.65
CA GLY A 423 7.59 8.59 -12.28
C GLY A 423 8.77 8.52 -11.31
N GLN A 424 8.45 8.43 -10.01
CA GLN A 424 9.46 8.40 -8.94
C GLN A 424 9.25 7.23 -7.98
N ILE A 425 10.35 6.81 -7.35
CA ILE A 425 10.33 5.88 -6.23
C ILE A 425 10.92 6.62 -5.03
N ILE A 426 10.21 6.59 -3.89
CA ILE A 426 10.63 7.22 -2.64
C ILE A 426 10.78 6.10 -1.60
N GLN A 427 11.95 6.03 -0.98
CA GLN A 427 12.30 5.00 0.01
C GLN A 427 12.31 5.58 1.43
N ASN A 428 12.34 4.71 2.44
CA ASN A 428 12.39 5.08 3.86
C ASN A 428 11.24 6.03 4.25
N TYR A 429 10.07 5.79 3.66
CA TYR A 429 8.91 6.63 3.81
C TYR A 429 7.97 6.12 4.89
N PHE A 430 7.79 6.92 5.94
CA PHE A 430 6.80 6.63 6.98
C PHE A 430 5.50 7.35 6.65
N TYR A 431 4.42 6.59 6.51
CA TYR A 431 3.10 7.17 6.29
C TYR A 431 2.68 8.01 7.50
N LYS A 432 1.82 9.01 7.24
CA LYS A 432 1.41 9.97 8.26
C LYS A 432 0.38 9.37 9.21
N ARG A 433 0.70 9.34 10.51
CA ARG A 433 -0.19 8.93 11.60
C ARG A 433 0.22 9.65 12.88
N SER A 434 -0.72 10.30 13.56
CA SER A 434 -0.45 10.88 14.88
C SER A 434 -0.39 9.80 15.96
N THR A 435 0.50 9.99 16.93
CA THR A 435 0.61 9.20 18.17
C THR A 435 0.27 10.02 19.41
N GLU A 436 -0.04 11.31 19.25
CA GLU A 436 -0.36 12.19 20.38
C GLU A 436 -1.87 12.09 20.69
N PRO A 437 -2.26 11.69 21.91
CA PRO A 437 -3.66 11.48 22.26
C PRO A 437 -4.51 12.75 22.17
N ALA A 438 -5.73 12.61 21.65
CA ALA A 438 -6.73 13.67 21.65
C ALA A 438 -7.44 13.78 23.03
N SER A 439 -7.59 15.00 23.53
CA SER A 439 -8.18 15.28 24.85
C SER A 439 -9.66 14.86 25.00
N ASN A 440 -10.39 14.67 23.90
CA ASN A 440 -11.84 14.43 23.91
C ASN A 440 -12.24 12.94 23.92
N CYS A 441 -11.24 12.08 23.93
CA CYS A 441 -11.36 10.63 23.95
C CYS A 441 -10.84 10.14 25.30
N GLY A 442 -11.70 10.23 26.31
CA GLY A 442 -11.39 9.72 27.64
C GLY A 442 -11.27 8.21 27.61
N GLY A 443 -10.05 7.71 27.50
CA GLY A 443 -9.71 6.29 27.53
C GLY A 443 -8.72 5.92 26.44
N ALA A 444 -7.60 5.32 26.82
CA ALA A 444 -6.67 4.72 25.87
C ALA A 444 -7.39 3.64 25.06
N LEU A 445 -7.03 3.50 23.77
CA LEU A 445 -7.54 2.44 22.90
C LEU A 445 -7.47 1.08 23.63
N PRO A 446 -8.54 0.27 23.67
CA PRO A 446 -8.42 -1.08 24.19
C PRO A 446 -7.41 -1.82 23.33
N PHE A 447 -6.31 -2.26 23.94
CA PHE A 447 -5.30 -3.03 23.24
C PHE A 447 -5.90 -4.38 22.80
N LYS A 448 -5.39 -4.93 21.70
CA LYS A 448 -5.79 -6.25 21.18
C LYS A 448 -4.55 -7.08 20.89
N PHE A 449 -4.52 -8.29 21.44
CA PHE A 449 -3.54 -9.30 21.06
C PHE A 449 -3.81 -9.74 19.61
N SER A 450 -2.84 -9.52 18.73
CA SER A 450 -2.86 -10.05 17.38
C SER A 450 -2.33 -11.49 17.38
N TYR A 451 -1.22 -11.76 18.07
CA TYR A 451 -0.72 -13.12 18.33
C TYR A 451 0.30 -13.16 19.48
N PHE A 452 0.55 -14.37 19.98
CA PHE A 452 1.69 -14.69 20.84
C PHE A 452 2.22 -16.09 20.47
N THR A 453 3.52 -16.18 20.19
CA THR A 453 4.21 -17.42 19.81
C THR A 453 5.44 -17.64 20.67
N ALA A 454 5.76 -18.91 20.91
CA ALA A 454 7.00 -19.34 21.55
C ALA A 454 7.56 -20.51 20.72
N LYS A 455 8.82 -20.45 20.31
CA LYS A 455 9.47 -21.44 19.44
C LYS A 455 10.85 -21.79 19.97
N ALA A 456 11.23 -23.07 19.88
CA ALA A 456 12.58 -23.51 20.19
C ALA A 456 13.56 -23.10 19.07
N ALA A 457 14.68 -22.47 19.42
CA ALA A 457 15.75 -22.09 18.50
C ALA A 457 17.12 -22.26 19.18
N GLN A 458 18.00 -23.10 18.63
CA GLN A 458 19.40 -23.23 19.09
C GLN A 458 19.59 -23.36 20.63
N GLN A 459 18.79 -24.23 21.30
CA GLN A 459 18.75 -24.43 22.77
C GLN A 459 18.08 -23.31 23.60
N LYS A 460 17.51 -22.30 22.96
CA LYS A 460 16.75 -21.22 23.58
C LYS A 460 15.28 -21.29 23.21
N VAL A 461 14.44 -20.53 23.89
CA VAL A 461 13.08 -20.24 23.43
C VAL A 461 13.00 -18.80 22.96
N SER A 462 12.62 -18.60 21.71
CA SER A 462 12.29 -17.29 21.16
C SER A 462 10.79 -17.05 21.34
N LEU A 463 10.44 -15.95 21.99
CA LEU A 463 9.07 -15.49 22.21
C LEU A 463 8.81 -14.25 21.37
N GLU A 464 7.66 -14.21 20.71
CA GLU A 464 7.24 -13.07 19.92
C GLU A 464 5.74 -12.86 20.07
N TRP A 465 5.33 -11.62 20.33
CA TRP A 465 3.93 -11.23 20.34
C TRP A 465 3.72 -9.94 19.57
N ARG A 466 2.53 -9.82 18.99
CA ARG A 466 2.05 -8.60 18.37
C ARG A 466 0.80 -8.12 19.06
N ILE A 467 0.74 -6.82 19.32
CA ILE A 467 -0.36 -6.15 19.98
C ILE A 467 -0.64 -4.81 19.29
N THR A 468 -1.92 -4.58 18.97
CA THR A 468 -2.39 -3.26 18.54
C THR A 468 -2.86 -2.48 19.75
N GLY A 469 -2.66 -1.16 19.78
CA GLY A 469 -3.04 -0.35 20.95
C GLY A 469 -1.99 -0.37 22.06
N ALA A 470 -0.70 -0.62 21.76
CA ALA A 470 0.36 -0.67 22.75
C ALA A 470 0.53 0.65 23.55
N GLU A 471 -0.03 1.76 23.06
CA GLU A 471 -0.11 3.05 23.73
C GLU A 471 -0.90 3.04 25.05
N SER A 472 -1.82 2.08 25.24
CA SER A 472 -2.54 1.89 26.52
C SER A 472 -1.73 1.06 27.53
N ILE A 473 -0.60 0.50 27.09
CA ILE A 473 0.21 -0.45 27.84
C ILE A 473 1.43 0.26 28.38
N ASN A 474 1.78 -0.03 29.63
CA ASN A 474 3.00 0.46 30.25
C ASN A 474 4.17 -0.46 29.89
N HIS A 475 4.04 -1.77 30.19
CA HIS A 475 5.06 -2.76 29.88
C HIS A 475 4.48 -4.19 29.83
N PHE A 476 5.28 -5.08 29.25
CA PHE A 476 5.04 -6.52 29.20
C PHE A 476 5.97 -7.23 30.16
N VAL A 477 5.43 -8.17 30.94
CA VAL A 477 6.17 -9.07 31.81
C VAL A 477 6.06 -10.47 31.22
N ILE A 478 7.20 -11.03 30.84
CA ILE A 478 7.31 -12.36 30.25
C ILE A 478 7.49 -13.34 31.39
N GLU A 479 6.54 -14.25 31.54
CA GLU A 479 6.50 -15.17 32.66
C GLU A 479 6.67 -16.63 32.20
N LYS A 480 7.49 -17.39 32.94
CA LYS A 480 7.69 -18.84 32.79
C LYS A 480 7.10 -19.57 33.98
N GLN A 481 6.40 -20.67 33.72
CA GLN A 481 5.88 -21.50 34.79
C GLN A 481 7.00 -22.28 35.50
N ILE A 482 7.00 -22.28 36.84
CA ILE A 482 7.96 -22.99 37.70
C ILE A 482 7.31 -24.20 38.37
N THR A 483 6.09 -24.05 38.89
CA THR A 483 5.28 -25.12 39.48
C THR A 483 3.85 -25.07 38.92
N ASN A 484 2.97 -25.99 39.34
CA ASN A 484 1.61 -26.06 38.79
C ASN A 484 0.77 -24.78 38.93
N ASN A 485 1.19 -23.78 39.73
CA ASN A 485 0.54 -22.46 39.77
C ASN A 485 1.51 -21.27 39.90
N ASP A 486 2.81 -21.50 40.06
CA ASP A 486 3.77 -20.39 40.21
C ASP A 486 4.42 -20.01 38.87
N TRP A 487 4.51 -18.71 38.65
CA TRP A 487 5.10 -18.09 37.46
C TRP A 487 6.26 -17.18 37.89
N ALA A 488 7.41 -17.32 37.24
CA ALA A 488 8.56 -16.45 37.43
C ALA A 488 8.73 -15.49 36.24
N THR A 489 9.06 -14.24 36.55
CA THR A 489 9.43 -13.25 35.53
C THR A 489 10.79 -13.60 34.93
N ILE A 490 10.83 -13.75 33.61
CA ILE A 490 12.06 -13.92 32.84
C ILE A 490 12.60 -12.55 32.41
N GLN A 491 11.71 -11.70 31.92
CA GLN A 491 12.06 -10.41 31.34
C GLN A 491 10.89 -9.44 31.43
N THR A 492 11.20 -8.14 31.53
CA THR A 492 10.23 -7.06 31.40
C THR A 492 10.62 -6.21 30.20
N ILE A 493 9.66 -5.92 29.33
CA ILE A 493 9.86 -5.12 28.12
C ILE A 493 8.90 -3.93 28.15
N PRO A 494 9.40 -2.67 28.14
CA PRO A 494 8.53 -1.51 28.06
C PRO A 494 7.75 -1.52 26.76
N ALA A 495 6.47 -1.11 26.83
CA ALA A 495 5.71 -0.91 25.61
C ALA A 495 6.24 0.31 24.85
N SER A 496 6.29 0.20 23.53
CA SER A 496 6.72 1.25 22.61
C SER A 496 5.54 1.69 21.75
N ARG A 497 5.38 3.00 21.57
CA ARG A 497 4.33 3.57 20.72
C ARG A 497 4.57 3.37 19.22
N LEU A 498 5.78 2.95 18.85
CA LEU A 498 6.20 2.72 17.46
C LEU A 498 6.28 1.23 17.10
N SER A 499 6.24 0.35 18.11
CA SER A 499 6.40 -1.09 17.92
C SER A 499 5.08 -1.79 18.21
N GLU A 500 4.53 -2.48 17.21
CA GLU A 500 3.42 -3.41 17.43
C GLU A 500 3.93 -4.82 17.75
N ILE A 501 5.18 -5.12 17.40
CA ILE A 501 5.83 -6.43 17.58
C ILE A 501 6.90 -6.34 18.66
N TYR A 502 6.89 -7.30 19.58
CA TYR A 502 7.79 -7.40 20.70
C TYR A 502 8.39 -8.80 20.76
N LYS A 503 9.65 -8.89 21.20
CA LYS A 503 10.44 -10.12 21.23
C LYS A 503 11.14 -10.28 22.57
N ALA A 504 11.19 -11.51 23.05
CA ALA A 504 11.96 -11.91 24.23
C ALA A 504 12.64 -13.26 24.00
N GLU A 505 13.66 -13.57 24.78
CA GLU A 505 14.33 -14.86 24.75
C GLU A 505 14.42 -15.47 26.15
N ASP A 506 14.12 -16.77 26.26
CA ASP A 506 14.57 -17.59 27.38
C ASP A 506 15.85 -18.31 26.96
N LEU A 507 16.98 -17.86 27.51
CA LEU A 507 18.31 -18.38 27.18
C LEU A 507 18.60 -19.76 27.78
N TYR A 508 17.84 -20.18 28.80
CA TYR A 508 18.07 -21.40 29.56
C TYR A 508 16.74 -22.14 29.84
N PRO A 509 16.03 -22.62 28.79
CA PRO A 509 14.83 -23.41 28.98
C PRO A 509 15.13 -24.71 29.74
N ALA A 510 14.19 -25.14 30.59
CA ALA A 510 14.33 -26.39 31.32
C ALA A 510 14.17 -27.57 30.35
N MET A 511 14.72 -28.74 30.69
CA MET A 511 14.43 -29.95 29.92
C MET A 511 12.96 -30.35 30.10
N GLY A 512 12.34 -30.85 29.03
CA GLY A 512 10.91 -31.17 29.01
C GLY A 512 10.01 -29.96 28.73
N LYS A 513 8.82 -29.95 29.31
CA LYS A 513 7.77 -28.96 29.01
C LYS A 513 8.06 -27.62 29.69
N ASN A 514 8.10 -26.54 28.90
CA ASN A 514 8.21 -25.17 29.38
C ASN A 514 6.97 -24.38 28.96
N TYR A 515 6.32 -23.72 29.91
CA TYR A 515 5.12 -22.92 29.65
C TYR A 515 5.41 -21.43 29.84
N TYR A 516 4.93 -20.62 28.90
CA TYR A 516 5.16 -19.18 28.84
C TYR A 516 3.84 -18.42 28.69
N ARG A 517 3.76 -17.24 29.31
CA ARG A 517 2.69 -16.27 29.08
C ARG A 517 3.24 -14.85 29.12
N ILE A 518 2.45 -13.92 28.59
CA ILE A 518 2.71 -12.48 28.68
C ILE A 518 1.71 -11.90 29.66
N LYS A 519 2.21 -11.30 30.73
CA LYS A 519 1.44 -10.45 31.63
C LYS A 519 1.58 -9.01 31.15
N ILE A 520 0.47 -8.35 30.91
CA ILE A 520 0.39 -6.99 30.38
C ILE A 520 0.05 -6.08 31.53
N ILE A 521 0.87 -5.04 31.74
CA ILE A 521 0.58 -3.99 32.71
C ILE A 521 0.16 -2.75 31.93
N GLU A 522 -1.09 -2.36 32.08
CA GLU A 522 -1.66 -1.14 31.50
C GLU A 522 -1.17 0.10 32.25
N ASN A 523 -1.32 1.29 31.65
CA ASN A 523 -0.89 2.56 32.28
C ASN A 523 -1.67 2.89 33.57
N ASP A 524 -2.84 2.29 33.78
CA ASP A 524 -3.65 2.38 35.01
C ASP A 524 -3.34 1.24 36.00
N ASN A 525 -2.28 0.46 35.76
CA ASN A 525 -1.87 -0.74 36.50
C ASN A 525 -2.82 -1.94 36.41
N LYS A 526 -3.83 -1.91 35.54
CA LYS A 526 -4.65 -3.08 35.26
C LYS A 526 -3.81 -4.17 34.62
N GLN A 527 -4.13 -5.42 34.98
CA GLN A 527 -3.37 -6.59 34.56
C GLN A 527 -4.22 -7.48 33.67
N THR A 528 -3.67 -7.82 32.52
CA THR A 528 -4.25 -8.80 31.59
C THR A 528 -3.21 -9.85 31.25
N TYR A 529 -3.64 -11.06 30.87
CA TYR A 529 -2.74 -12.15 30.50
C TYR A 529 -3.02 -12.65 29.09
N SER A 530 -1.97 -13.02 28.37
CA SER A 530 -2.09 -13.77 27.12
C SER A 530 -2.47 -15.24 27.38
N SER A 531 -2.84 -15.96 26.32
CA SER A 531 -2.92 -17.42 26.36
C SER A 531 -1.55 -18.05 26.59
N VAL A 532 -1.47 -19.13 27.35
CA VAL A 532 -0.22 -19.87 27.61
C VAL A 532 0.31 -20.54 26.32
N ARG A 533 1.64 -20.57 26.17
CA ARG A 533 2.35 -21.30 25.11
C ARG A 533 3.31 -22.32 25.70
N LEU A 534 3.26 -23.54 25.15
CA LEU A 534 4.13 -24.65 25.54
C LEU A 534 5.26 -24.81 24.53
N VAL A 535 6.49 -24.95 25.01
CA VAL A 535 7.64 -25.44 24.25
C VAL A 535 8.21 -26.65 24.95
N ASP A 536 8.32 -27.77 24.24
CA ASP A 536 8.76 -29.04 24.81
C ASP A 536 10.16 -29.42 24.33
N PHE A 537 11.10 -29.50 25.28
CA PHE A 537 12.48 -29.95 25.09
C PHE A 537 12.67 -31.44 25.41
N SER A 538 11.59 -32.21 25.61
CA SER A 538 11.66 -33.66 25.91
C SER A 538 12.20 -34.52 24.76
N SER A 539 12.17 -34.02 23.52
CA SER A 539 12.54 -34.78 22.32
C SER A 539 13.98 -34.59 21.83
N ARG A 540 14.82 -33.82 22.55
CA ARG A 540 16.27 -33.82 22.30
C ARG A 540 16.93 -34.98 23.01
N ALA A 541 16.75 -36.17 22.44
CA ALA A 541 17.57 -37.33 22.71
C ALA A 541 19.06 -36.94 22.80
N THR A 542 19.70 -37.24 23.93
CA THR A 542 21.16 -37.21 24.04
C THR A 542 21.70 -38.26 23.07
N GLU A 543 22.23 -37.84 21.92
CA GLU A 543 23.05 -38.75 21.12
C GLU A 543 24.23 -39.20 21.97
N PHE A 544 24.32 -40.51 22.21
CA PHE A 544 25.45 -41.13 22.88
C PHE A 544 26.11 -42.14 21.96
N SER A 545 27.43 -42.23 21.97
CA SER A 545 28.19 -43.32 21.34
C SER A 545 28.66 -44.30 22.41
N VAL A 546 28.87 -45.55 22.02
CA VAL A 546 29.36 -46.62 22.89
C VAL A 546 30.56 -47.29 22.23
N PHE A 547 31.65 -47.44 22.98
CA PHE A 547 32.83 -48.17 22.52
C PHE A 547 33.61 -48.79 23.71
N PRO A 548 34.32 -49.91 23.50
CA PRO A 548 34.27 -50.74 22.30
C PRO A 548 32.91 -51.42 22.16
N ASN A 549 32.51 -51.70 20.93
CA ASN A 549 31.34 -52.51 20.61
C ASN A 549 31.67 -53.29 19.33
N PRO A 550 32.01 -54.59 19.41
CA PRO A 550 31.75 -55.49 20.55
C PRO A 550 32.58 -55.23 21.83
N ALA A 551 32.02 -55.56 22.99
CA ALA A 551 32.59 -55.36 24.32
C ALA A 551 32.77 -56.70 25.06
N GLN A 552 33.65 -56.73 26.07
CA GLN A 552 33.83 -57.87 26.98
C GLN A 552 33.41 -57.50 28.40
N HIS A 553 34.23 -56.70 29.10
CA HIS A 553 34.03 -56.37 30.51
C HIS A 553 33.65 -54.90 30.76
N THR A 554 33.95 -54.01 29.81
CA THR A 554 33.72 -52.57 29.96
C THR A 554 33.19 -51.93 28.68
N ILE A 555 32.41 -50.88 28.84
CA ILE A 555 32.00 -49.96 27.78
C ILE A 555 32.19 -48.52 28.22
N THR A 556 32.55 -47.66 27.27
CA THR A 556 32.61 -46.22 27.44
C THR A 556 31.44 -45.59 26.71
N ILE A 557 30.66 -44.80 27.44
CA ILE A 557 29.60 -43.97 26.87
C ILE A 557 30.13 -42.56 26.69
N SER A 558 30.11 -42.05 25.46
CA SER A 558 30.41 -40.65 25.17
C SER A 558 29.13 -39.91 24.77
N ARG A 559 28.93 -38.71 25.34
CA ARG A 559 27.72 -37.90 25.20
C ARG A 559 28.07 -36.48 24.76
N ASN A 560 27.11 -35.79 24.16
CA ASN A 560 27.26 -34.39 23.72
C ASN A 560 26.83 -33.35 24.77
N ASN A 561 26.36 -33.77 25.94
CA ASN A 561 26.06 -32.88 27.07
C ASN A 561 26.12 -33.62 28.42
N THR A 562 26.17 -32.86 29.51
CA THR A 562 26.27 -33.33 30.90
C THR A 562 24.93 -33.43 31.63
N ALA A 563 23.79 -33.26 30.94
CA ALA A 563 22.49 -33.41 31.58
C ALA A 563 22.37 -34.83 32.19
N PRO A 564 21.89 -34.98 33.43
CA PRO A 564 21.74 -36.29 34.05
C PRO A 564 20.79 -37.18 33.23
N VAL A 565 21.25 -38.37 32.82
CA VAL A 565 20.40 -39.34 32.10
C VAL A 565 20.57 -40.73 32.70
N ASN A 566 19.50 -41.53 32.66
CA ASN A 566 19.54 -42.94 33.06
C ASN A 566 19.88 -43.81 31.85
N LEU A 567 21.06 -44.42 31.87
CA LEU A 567 21.43 -45.49 30.97
C LEU A 567 20.92 -46.82 31.52
N ARG A 568 20.31 -47.63 30.67
CA ARG A 568 19.89 -49.00 30.95
C ARG A 568 20.54 -49.96 29.96
N VAL A 569 21.00 -51.10 30.45
CA VAL A 569 21.35 -52.27 29.63
C VAL A 569 20.21 -53.25 29.78
N LEU A 570 19.64 -53.70 28.67
CA LEU A 570 18.52 -54.63 28.62
C LEU A 570 18.91 -55.88 27.81
N SER A 571 18.35 -57.04 28.18
CA SER A 571 18.35 -58.21 27.30
C SER A 571 17.49 -57.97 26.05
N LEU A 572 17.58 -58.84 25.03
CA LEU A 572 16.66 -58.80 23.88
C LEU A 572 15.19 -59.00 24.25
N THR A 573 14.93 -59.68 25.37
CA THR A 573 13.57 -59.86 25.90
C THR A 573 13.09 -58.68 26.75
N GLY A 574 13.89 -57.62 26.89
CA GLY A 574 13.54 -56.40 27.62
C GLY A 574 13.84 -56.44 29.13
N ASN A 575 14.48 -57.50 29.64
CA ASN A 575 14.83 -57.60 31.06
C ASN A 575 15.95 -56.61 31.40
N LEU A 576 15.80 -55.86 32.49
CA LEU A 576 16.81 -54.92 32.97
C LEU A 576 18.02 -55.65 33.56
N ILE A 577 19.20 -55.38 33.02
CA ILE A 577 20.48 -55.99 33.45
C ILE A 577 21.27 -55.02 34.32
N LEU A 578 21.38 -53.77 33.87
CA LEU A 578 22.14 -52.73 34.54
C LEU A 578 21.45 -51.38 34.34
N GLN A 579 21.44 -50.54 35.38
CA GLN A 579 21.02 -49.15 35.28
C GLN A 579 22.08 -48.26 35.91
N LYS A 580 22.47 -47.18 35.23
CA LYS A 580 23.43 -46.19 35.74
C LYS A 580 23.01 -44.79 35.34
N GLN A 581 23.05 -43.86 36.28
CA GLN A 581 22.90 -42.44 35.96
C GLN A 581 24.23 -41.89 35.43
N LEU A 582 24.18 -41.17 34.32
CA LEU A 582 25.35 -40.54 33.70
C LEU A 582 25.27 -39.01 33.88
N THR A 583 26.32 -38.43 34.45
CA THR A 583 26.48 -36.98 34.65
C THR A 583 27.64 -36.41 33.82
N ASP A 584 28.60 -37.23 33.41
CA ASP A 584 29.80 -36.79 32.69
C ASP A 584 29.68 -36.96 31.16
N LEU A 585 30.49 -36.20 30.40
CA LEU A 585 30.55 -36.32 28.92
C LEU A 585 31.13 -37.67 28.46
N GLN A 586 31.94 -38.30 29.31
CA GLN A 586 32.43 -39.66 29.12
C GLN A 586 32.34 -40.43 30.43
N THR A 587 31.81 -41.65 30.36
CA THR A 587 31.71 -42.53 31.53
C THR A 587 32.05 -43.96 31.13
N THR A 588 33.04 -44.54 31.81
CA THR A 588 33.33 -45.97 31.72
C THR A 588 32.40 -46.76 32.64
N ILE A 589 31.88 -47.87 32.14
CA ILE A 589 30.93 -48.75 32.83
C ILE A 589 31.48 -50.16 32.77
N TYR A 590 31.62 -50.77 33.94
CA TYR A 590 31.91 -52.20 34.07
C TYR A 590 30.60 -52.97 33.90
N LEU A 591 30.57 -53.88 32.95
CA LEU A 591 29.44 -54.75 32.70
C LEU A 591 29.48 -55.94 33.68
N PRO A 592 28.32 -56.44 34.13
CA PRO A 592 28.27 -57.72 34.83
C PRO A 592 28.73 -58.85 33.88
N SER A 593 28.97 -60.04 34.41
CA SER A 593 29.23 -61.22 33.56
C SER A 593 28.00 -61.47 32.67
N LEU A 594 28.17 -61.24 31.37
CA LEU A 594 27.13 -61.40 30.35
C LEU A 594 27.53 -62.54 29.41
N ALA A 595 26.55 -63.36 29.02
CA ALA A 595 26.77 -64.36 27.98
C ALA A 595 27.04 -63.66 26.63
N PRO A 596 27.87 -64.26 25.75
CA PRO A 596 28.06 -63.73 24.40
C PRO A 596 26.72 -63.58 23.68
N GLY A 597 26.47 -62.41 23.09
CA GLY A 597 25.15 -62.10 22.54
C GLY A 597 24.89 -60.61 22.29
N VAL A 598 23.66 -60.30 21.90
CA VAL A 598 23.21 -58.93 21.64
C VAL A 598 22.35 -58.41 22.80
N TYR A 599 22.61 -57.16 23.18
CA TYR A 599 21.92 -56.43 24.25
C TYR A 599 21.49 -55.05 23.73
N ILE A 600 20.57 -54.40 24.46
CA ILE A 600 20.05 -53.08 24.13
C ILE A 600 20.54 -52.08 25.18
N LEU A 601 21.28 -51.06 24.76
CA LEU A 601 21.57 -49.87 25.54
C LEU A 601 20.47 -48.84 25.31
N GLN A 602 19.80 -48.44 26.37
CA GLN A 602 18.73 -47.44 26.32
C GLN A 602 19.09 -46.23 27.17
N SER A 603 19.02 -45.03 26.60
CA SER A 603 19.16 -43.77 27.34
C SER A 603 18.35 -42.67 26.67
N ALA A 604 17.60 -41.89 27.45
CA ALA A 604 16.85 -40.72 26.97
C ALA A 604 16.01 -40.97 25.69
N GLY A 605 15.37 -42.15 25.60
CA GLY A 605 14.53 -42.53 24.45
C GLY A 605 15.30 -43.09 23.24
N VAL A 606 16.62 -43.17 23.28
CA VAL A 606 17.49 -43.75 22.24
C VAL A 606 17.88 -45.17 22.61
N ASN A 607 17.75 -46.10 21.66
CA ASN A 607 18.23 -47.47 21.79
C ASN A 607 19.47 -47.67 20.90
N LYS A 608 20.53 -48.28 21.43
CA LYS A 608 21.71 -48.73 20.68
C LYS A 608 21.97 -50.21 20.92
N LYS A 609 22.45 -50.90 19.89
CA LYS A 609 22.88 -52.30 19.97
C LYS A 609 24.21 -52.38 20.72
N LEU A 610 24.32 -53.28 21.69
CA LEU A 610 25.56 -53.68 22.34
C LEU A 610 25.82 -55.16 22.04
N ILE A 611 27.03 -55.49 21.59
CA ILE A 611 27.44 -56.87 21.29
C ILE A 611 28.46 -57.29 22.35
N ILE A 612 28.24 -58.43 23.00
CA ILE A 612 29.18 -59.06 23.95
C ILE A 612 29.83 -60.26 23.28
N HIS A 613 31.16 -60.35 23.38
CA HIS A 613 31.98 -61.45 22.87
C HIS A 613 32.49 -62.34 24.00
#